data_AF-A0A4V2BD51-F1
#
_entry.id   AF-A0A4V2BD51-F1
#
_cell.length_a   1.000
_cell.length_b   1.000
_cell.length_c   1.000
_cell.angle_alpha   90.00
_cell.angle_beta   90.00
_cell.angle_gamma   90.00
#
_symmetry.space_group_name_H-M   'P 1'
#
loop_
_entity.id
_entity.type
_entity.pdbx_description
1 polymer ?
#
loop_
_entity_poly.entity_id
_entity_poly.type
_entity_poly.pdbx_seq_one_letter_code
_entity_poly.pdbx_strand_id
1 'polypeptide(L)'
;MNLKKGLHGAILAAALSALSACAPGGSLVYPAKPNLSEVAGRPAVIFLHGYYGSALKDSASGKRLFVTPWQTLWGKRPIALHSESLGARPSPELEVEGLFGSVTVLPYLYGLTVYSPLINSLSLNGANFVVPFAYDWRDDLQPAAANLAALVESLKKAGAPRVSLVAHSMGGLVAAYYLGYGAQSVQNARLTWEGASAVSHVIFLGTPFRGAISILRNMQHGTGYPWNKDLLEPETVSSWKASYYLLPYFDPKLIGTDARPRPLDLADSAVWAEKKLGFYQHPVANPRIMEARAEYTKRQITLA
;
A
#
# COMPACT_ATOMS: atom_id res chain seq x y z
N MET A 1 21.41 10.01 -55.08
CA MET A 1 21.39 9.97 -53.61
C MET A 1 20.23 10.83 -53.11
N ASN A 2 19.07 10.21 -52.80
CA ASN A 2 18.07 10.66 -51.79
C ASN A 2 16.76 9.86 -51.94
N LEU A 3 16.78 8.58 -51.55
CA LEU A 3 15.58 7.86 -51.12
C LEU A 3 15.46 8.03 -49.60
N LYS A 4 14.76 9.06 -49.09
CA LYS A 4 14.46 9.15 -47.63
C LYS A 4 13.32 10.08 -47.22
N LYS A 5 12.34 10.36 -48.09
CA LYS A 5 11.17 11.20 -47.73
C LYS A 5 9.79 10.59 -47.96
N GLY A 6 9.70 9.29 -48.30
CA GLY A 6 8.42 8.63 -48.63
C GLY A 6 7.91 7.56 -47.66
N LEU A 7 8.66 7.15 -46.63
CA LEU A 7 8.37 5.91 -45.89
C LEU A 7 7.91 6.07 -44.43
N HIS A 8 7.71 7.30 -43.93
CA HIS A 8 7.26 7.51 -42.54
C HIS A 8 5.76 7.86 -42.42
N GLY A 9 5.08 8.24 -43.50
CA GLY A 9 3.65 8.58 -43.47
C GLY A 9 2.72 7.38 -43.64
N ALA A 10 3.15 6.32 -44.34
CA ALA A 10 2.30 5.19 -44.69
C ALA A 10 2.29 4.06 -43.64
N ILE A 11 3.28 4.00 -42.74
CA ILE A 11 3.32 2.98 -41.67
C ILE A 11 2.48 3.41 -40.45
N LEU A 12 2.27 4.72 -40.24
CA LEU A 12 1.41 5.20 -39.14
C LEU A 12 -0.08 5.03 -39.42
N ALA A 13 -0.51 5.08 -40.70
CA ALA A 13 -1.92 5.01 -41.06
C ALA A 13 -2.47 3.57 -41.17
N ALA A 14 -1.62 2.58 -41.40
CA ALA A 14 -2.03 1.17 -41.52
C ALA A 14 -2.07 0.41 -40.17
N ALA A 15 -1.52 0.97 -39.10
CA ALA A 15 -1.59 0.39 -37.76
C ALA A 15 -2.86 0.80 -36.97
N LEU A 16 -3.63 1.76 -37.48
CA LEU A 16 -4.77 2.36 -36.78
C LEU A 16 -6.15 1.78 -37.17
N SER A 17 -6.22 0.88 -38.15
CA SER A 17 -7.49 0.31 -38.65
C SER A 17 -7.65 -1.21 -38.42
N ALA A 18 -6.75 -1.85 -37.68
CA ALA A 18 -6.83 -3.29 -37.34
C ALA A 18 -6.92 -3.58 -35.82
N LEU A 19 -7.29 -2.60 -34.99
CA LEU A 19 -7.53 -2.79 -33.56
C LEU A 19 -9.03 -2.63 -33.24
N SER A 20 -9.85 -3.46 -33.88
CA SER A 20 -11.24 -3.68 -33.52
C SER A 20 -11.47 -5.15 -33.17
N ALA A 21 -10.75 -5.65 -32.16
CA ALA A 21 -11.13 -6.80 -31.34
C ALA A 21 -10.13 -6.97 -30.20
N CYS A 22 -10.63 -7.03 -28.96
CA CYS A 22 -9.91 -7.10 -27.68
C CYS A 22 -9.14 -5.81 -27.33
N ALA A 23 -9.53 -5.13 -26.25
CA ALA A 23 -8.73 -4.07 -25.64
C ALA A 23 -7.75 -4.68 -24.63
N PRO A 24 -6.44 -4.85 -24.94
CA PRO A 24 -5.47 -5.36 -23.98
C PRO A 24 -4.69 -4.15 -23.44
N GLY A 25 -4.99 -3.69 -22.23
CA GLY A 25 -4.21 -2.58 -21.66
C GLY A 25 -4.63 -2.03 -20.29
N GLY A 26 -5.76 -2.44 -19.74
CA GLY A 26 -6.20 -1.97 -18.41
C GLY A 26 -5.55 -2.74 -17.26
N SER A 27 -5.14 -2.03 -16.20
CA SER A 27 -4.73 -2.65 -14.93
C SER A 27 -5.94 -3.37 -14.30
N LEU A 28 -5.80 -4.68 -14.02
CA LEU A 28 -6.83 -5.47 -13.34
C LEU A 28 -6.87 -5.11 -11.85
N VAL A 29 -8.07 -4.76 -11.37
CA VAL A 29 -8.32 -4.48 -9.95
C VAL A 29 -9.49 -5.32 -9.47
N TYR A 30 -9.26 -6.13 -8.45
CA TYR A 30 -10.33 -6.87 -7.78
C TYR A 30 -11.11 -5.91 -6.87
N PRO A 31 -12.45 -5.96 -6.88
CA PRO A 31 -13.26 -5.03 -6.11
C PRO A 31 -12.98 -5.14 -4.61
N ALA A 32 -13.01 -4.00 -3.91
CA ALA A 32 -12.78 -3.96 -2.46
C ALA A 32 -13.88 -4.68 -1.63
N LYS A 33 -15.10 -4.79 -2.17
CA LYS A 33 -16.23 -5.45 -1.52
C LYS A 33 -16.51 -6.81 -2.19
N PRO A 34 -16.37 -7.94 -1.48
CA PRO A 34 -16.69 -9.25 -2.04
C PRO A 34 -18.20 -9.47 -2.13
N ASN A 35 -18.63 -10.27 -3.11
CA ASN A 35 -20.01 -10.77 -3.17
C ASN A 35 -20.19 -11.98 -2.26
N LEU A 36 -20.67 -11.75 -1.03
CA LEU A 36 -20.79 -12.81 -0.02
C LEU A 36 -21.86 -13.86 -0.34
N SER A 37 -22.75 -13.65 -1.33
CA SER A 37 -23.76 -14.65 -1.70
C SER A 37 -23.16 -15.95 -2.25
N GLU A 38 -21.91 -15.92 -2.69
CA GLU A 38 -21.23 -17.05 -3.34
C GLU A 38 -20.34 -17.88 -2.39
N VAL A 39 -20.29 -17.54 -1.10
CA VAL A 39 -19.40 -18.18 -0.13
C VAL A 39 -19.98 -19.43 0.52
N ALA A 40 -21.31 -19.58 0.56
CA ALA A 40 -21.98 -20.63 1.30
C ALA A 40 -21.45 -22.03 0.91
N GLY A 41 -21.00 -22.80 1.90
CA GLY A 41 -20.46 -24.14 1.69
C GLY A 41 -19.02 -24.20 1.15
N ARG A 42 -18.35 -23.06 0.92
CA ARG A 42 -16.97 -22.99 0.42
C ARG A 42 -16.02 -22.39 1.46
N PRO A 43 -14.86 -23.01 1.72
CA PRO A 43 -13.80 -22.40 2.50
C PRO A 43 -13.44 -21.00 1.99
N ALA A 44 -13.37 -20.02 2.89
CA ALA A 44 -12.97 -18.66 2.54
C ALA A 44 -11.47 -18.43 2.82
N VAL A 45 -10.80 -17.76 1.89
CA VAL A 45 -9.40 -17.33 2.05
C VAL A 45 -9.34 -15.82 1.87
N ILE A 46 -9.05 -15.09 2.93
CA ILE A 46 -8.85 -13.64 2.88
C ILE A 46 -7.40 -13.38 2.50
N PHE A 47 -7.17 -12.64 1.41
CA PHE A 47 -5.84 -12.23 1.00
C PHE A 47 -5.59 -10.76 1.36
N LEU A 48 -4.63 -10.51 2.25
CA LEU A 48 -4.21 -9.18 2.69
C LEU A 48 -2.96 -8.73 1.96
N HIS A 49 -3.02 -7.55 1.36
CA HIS A 49 -1.90 -7.03 0.58
C HIS A 49 -0.88 -6.26 1.41
N GLY A 50 0.30 -6.08 0.84
CA GLY A 50 1.36 -5.25 1.39
C GLY A 50 1.23 -3.77 1.05
N TYR A 51 2.28 -3.03 1.37
CA TYR A 51 2.47 -1.66 0.93
C TYR A 51 2.26 -1.53 -0.60
N TYR A 52 1.56 -0.49 -1.06
CA TYR A 52 1.22 -0.28 -2.48
C TYR A 52 0.27 -1.31 -3.11
N GLY A 53 -0.33 -2.20 -2.32
CA GLY A 53 -1.07 -3.35 -2.86
C GLY A 53 -2.47 -3.07 -3.42
N SER A 54 -3.06 -1.92 -3.13
CA SER A 54 -4.40 -1.53 -3.60
C SER A 54 -4.37 -0.28 -4.48
N ALA A 55 -5.30 -0.25 -5.44
CA ALA A 55 -5.58 0.91 -6.26
C ALA A 55 -6.32 1.96 -5.45
N LEU A 56 -5.94 3.22 -5.66
CA LEU A 56 -6.57 4.37 -5.03
C LEU A 56 -7.22 5.23 -6.11
N LYS A 57 -8.41 5.76 -5.84
CA LYS A 57 -9.11 6.71 -6.70
C LYS A 57 -9.45 7.97 -5.93
N ASP A 58 -9.55 9.08 -6.65
CA ASP A 58 -10.03 10.35 -6.11
C ASP A 58 -11.49 10.22 -5.68
N SER A 59 -11.79 10.52 -4.42
CA SER A 59 -13.13 10.40 -3.86
C SER A 59 -14.15 11.33 -4.56
N ALA A 60 -13.71 12.46 -5.10
CA ALA A 60 -14.60 13.42 -5.76
C ALA A 60 -14.90 13.04 -7.21
N SER A 61 -13.88 12.62 -7.97
CA SER A 61 -14.03 12.33 -9.40
C SER A 61 -14.19 10.84 -9.73
N GLY A 62 -13.94 9.94 -8.77
CA GLY A 62 -13.90 8.50 -8.97
C GLY A 62 -12.73 8.00 -9.82
N LYS A 63 -11.83 8.88 -10.27
CA LYS A 63 -10.72 8.54 -11.17
C LYS A 63 -9.57 7.90 -10.40
N ARG A 64 -9.07 6.75 -10.87
CA ARG A 64 -7.88 6.09 -10.32
C ARG A 64 -6.66 7.02 -10.36
N LEU A 65 -6.00 7.16 -9.21
CA LEU A 65 -4.79 7.94 -8.98
C LEU A 65 -3.63 7.12 -8.39
N PHE A 66 -3.79 5.81 -8.18
CA PHE A 66 -2.66 4.94 -7.88
C PHE A 66 -2.97 3.57 -8.47
N VAL A 67 -2.12 2.96 -9.31
CA VAL A 67 -1.17 3.60 -10.22
C VAL A 67 -1.76 3.47 -11.63
N THR A 68 -1.75 4.57 -12.36
CA THR A 68 -2.10 4.59 -13.79
C THR A 68 -0.84 4.75 -14.64
N PRO A 69 -0.82 4.28 -15.91
CA PRO A 69 0.31 4.52 -16.80
C PRO A 69 0.60 6.02 -17.03
N TRP A 70 -0.44 6.86 -16.98
CA TRP A 70 -0.25 8.31 -17.04
C TRP A 70 0.52 8.81 -15.82
N GLN A 71 0.20 8.29 -14.64
CA GLN A 71 0.92 8.66 -13.42
C GLN A 71 2.30 8.06 -13.33
N THR A 72 2.56 6.87 -13.86
CA THR A 72 3.94 6.36 -13.90
C THR A 72 4.83 7.25 -14.75
N LEU A 73 4.33 7.86 -15.82
CA LEU A 73 5.15 8.58 -16.81
C LEU A 73 5.12 10.11 -16.71
N TRP A 74 3.94 10.71 -16.50
CA TRP A 74 3.73 12.16 -16.62
C TRP A 74 2.94 12.79 -15.47
N GLY A 75 2.44 11.98 -14.53
CA GLY A 75 1.67 12.48 -13.40
C GLY A 75 2.52 13.38 -12.49
N LYS A 76 1.99 14.52 -12.08
CA LYS A 76 2.64 15.40 -11.09
C LYS A 76 1.93 15.44 -9.74
N ARG A 77 0.84 14.68 -9.60
CA ARG A 77 0.01 14.65 -8.41
C ARG A 77 0.56 13.59 -7.45
N PRO A 78 1.06 13.98 -6.27
CA PRO A 78 1.41 13.02 -5.24
C PRO A 78 0.15 12.40 -4.66
N ILE A 79 0.35 11.32 -3.94
CA ILE A 79 -0.68 10.61 -3.21
C ILE A 79 -0.42 10.69 -1.71
N ALA A 80 0.04 11.86 -1.23
CA ALA A 80 0.19 12.17 0.18
C ALA A 80 -1.15 11.99 0.93
N LEU A 81 -1.10 11.75 2.24
CA LEU A 81 -2.32 11.93 3.03
C LEU A 81 -2.70 13.41 2.99
N HIS A 82 -3.96 13.70 2.66
CA HIS A 82 -4.44 15.07 2.54
C HIS A 82 -4.26 15.80 3.88
N SER A 83 -3.37 16.78 3.90
CA SER A 83 -3.17 17.63 5.06
C SER A 83 -2.48 18.93 4.64
N GLU A 84 -3.27 19.99 4.51
CA GLU A 84 -2.75 21.33 4.20
C GLU A 84 -1.76 21.83 5.27
N SER A 85 -1.95 21.40 6.53
CA SER A 85 -1.08 21.79 7.65
C SER A 85 0.32 21.20 7.57
N LEU A 86 0.51 20.06 6.89
CA LEU A 86 1.83 19.44 6.73
C LEU A 86 2.65 20.06 5.60
N GLY A 87 2.07 20.95 4.79
CA GLY A 87 2.75 21.55 3.64
C GLY A 87 3.33 20.52 2.66
N ALA A 88 2.81 19.28 2.69
CA ALA A 88 3.04 18.33 1.61
C ALA A 88 2.31 18.82 0.36
N ARG A 89 2.78 18.44 -0.82
CA ARG A 89 2.09 18.80 -2.07
C ARG A 89 0.62 18.37 -1.99
N PRO A 90 -0.33 19.22 -2.42
CA PRO A 90 -1.75 18.90 -2.33
C PRO A 90 -2.09 17.57 -3.00
N SER A 91 -2.67 16.66 -2.22
CA SER A 91 -3.29 15.43 -2.72
C SER A 91 -4.81 15.55 -2.48
N PRO A 92 -5.65 15.12 -3.43
CA PRO A 92 -7.07 14.96 -3.15
C PRO A 92 -7.29 13.88 -2.09
N GLU A 93 -8.48 13.88 -1.52
CA GLU A 93 -8.95 12.75 -0.73
C GLU A 93 -9.04 11.52 -1.64
N LEU A 94 -8.43 10.40 -1.22
CA LEU A 94 -8.46 9.17 -1.99
C LEU A 94 -9.19 8.09 -1.22
N GLU A 95 -9.90 7.26 -1.97
CA GLU A 95 -10.55 6.06 -1.48
C GLU A 95 -9.96 4.80 -2.15
N VAL A 96 -10.13 3.67 -1.49
CA VAL A 96 -9.69 2.37 -2.00
C VAL A 96 -10.63 1.93 -3.10
N GLU A 97 -10.10 1.74 -4.31
CA GLU A 97 -10.85 1.18 -5.42
C GLU A 97 -10.90 -0.34 -5.35
N GLY A 98 -9.78 -0.96 -4.97
CA GLY A 98 -9.66 -2.41 -4.88
C GLY A 98 -8.22 -2.90 -4.90
N LEU A 99 -8.03 -4.22 -4.95
CA LEU A 99 -6.71 -4.84 -4.92
C LEU A 99 -6.11 -4.97 -6.33
N PHE A 100 -4.82 -4.68 -6.51
CA PHE A 100 -4.16 -4.93 -7.79
C PHE A 100 -4.02 -6.42 -8.11
N GLY A 101 -4.65 -6.84 -9.20
CA GLY A 101 -4.30 -8.08 -9.88
C GLY A 101 -3.08 -7.90 -10.76
N SER A 102 -3.14 -6.88 -11.63
CA SER A 102 -2.05 -6.46 -12.51
C SER A 102 -2.04 -4.94 -12.66
N VAL A 103 -0.87 -4.37 -12.90
CA VAL A 103 -0.67 -2.94 -13.15
C VAL A 103 -0.02 -2.75 -14.51
N THR A 104 -0.69 -2.05 -15.42
CA THR A 104 -0.06 -1.56 -16.64
C THR A 104 0.84 -0.39 -16.28
N VAL A 105 2.13 -0.50 -16.56
CA VAL A 105 3.13 0.55 -16.30
C VAL A 105 3.39 1.36 -17.57
N LEU A 106 3.47 0.69 -18.72
CA LEU A 106 3.48 1.29 -20.06
C LEU A 106 2.36 0.64 -20.89
N PRO A 107 1.39 1.41 -21.41
CA PRO A 107 0.33 0.84 -22.25
C PRO A 107 0.95 0.05 -23.41
N TYR A 108 0.48 -1.18 -23.61
CA TYR A 108 0.90 -2.08 -24.70
C TYR A 108 2.36 -2.58 -24.66
N LEU A 109 3.20 -2.09 -23.74
CA LEU A 109 4.63 -2.42 -23.71
C LEU A 109 5.05 -3.13 -22.43
N TYR A 110 4.51 -2.75 -21.28
CA TYR A 110 4.96 -3.28 -19.98
C TYR A 110 3.86 -3.27 -18.93
N GLY A 111 3.56 -4.45 -18.40
CA GLY A 111 2.67 -4.65 -17.27
C GLY A 111 3.35 -5.48 -16.18
N LEU A 112 3.02 -5.19 -14.94
CA LEU A 112 3.43 -5.95 -13.77
C LEU A 112 2.24 -6.77 -13.29
N THR A 113 2.37 -8.09 -13.32
CA THR A 113 1.42 -8.96 -12.62
C THR A 113 1.75 -8.91 -11.13
N VAL A 114 0.78 -8.48 -10.30
CA VAL A 114 0.99 -8.25 -8.86
C VAL A 114 0.46 -9.43 -8.07
N TYR A 115 -0.86 -9.50 -7.84
CA TYR A 115 -1.46 -10.56 -7.01
C TYR A 115 -2.31 -11.58 -7.76
N SER A 116 -2.61 -11.37 -9.05
CA SER A 116 -3.47 -12.30 -9.81
C SER A 116 -3.02 -13.77 -9.78
N PRO A 117 -1.73 -14.11 -9.98
CA PRO A 117 -1.27 -15.51 -9.96
C PRO A 117 -1.50 -16.15 -8.60
N LEU A 118 -1.24 -15.41 -7.53
CA LEU A 118 -1.46 -15.87 -6.17
C LEU A 118 -2.96 -16.05 -5.89
N ILE A 119 -3.80 -15.08 -6.23
CA ILE A 119 -5.26 -15.16 -6.05
C ILE A 119 -5.85 -16.34 -6.83
N ASN A 120 -5.44 -16.53 -8.08
CA ASN A 120 -5.88 -17.65 -8.90
C ASN A 120 -5.44 -18.99 -8.30
N SER A 121 -4.21 -19.07 -7.77
CA SER A 121 -3.71 -20.27 -7.10
C SER A 121 -4.49 -20.56 -5.80
N LEU A 122 -4.78 -19.52 -5.01
CA LEU A 122 -5.56 -19.66 -3.77
C LEU A 122 -7.01 -20.08 -4.04
N SER A 123 -7.57 -19.77 -5.21
CA SER A 123 -8.92 -20.18 -5.60
C SER A 123 -9.05 -21.70 -5.73
N LEU A 124 -7.96 -22.41 -6.03
CA LEU A 124 -7.96 -23.86 -6.28
C LEU A 124 -9.08 -24.27 -7.25
N ASN A 125 -9.12 -23.65 -8.42
CA ASN A 125 -10.16 -23.85 -9.44
C ASN A 125 -11.59 -23.63 -8.90
N GLY A 126 -11.77 -22.69 -7.96
CA GLY A 126 -13.06 -22.33 -7.37
C GLY A 126 -13.41 -23.09 -6.09
N ALA A 127 -12.60 -24.06 -5.66
CA ALA A 127 -12.85 -24.77 -4.40
C ALA A 127 -12.81 -23.83 -3.18
N ASN A 128 -11.95 -22.82 -3.20
CA ASN A 128 -11.93 -21.76 -2.19
C ASN A 128 -12.64 -20.50 -2.71
N PHE A 129 -13.33 -19.80 -1.81
CA PHE A 129 -13.79 -18.43 -2.04
C PHE A 129 -12.69 -17.46 -1.59
N VAL A 130 -11.95 -16.91 -2.56
CA VAL A 130 -10.86 -15.97 -2.25
C VAL A 130 -11.42 -14.55 -2.16
N VAL A 131 -11.11 -13.87 -1.05
CA VAL A 131 -11.54 -12.50 -0.77
C VAL A 131 -10.33 -11.58 -0.74
N PRO A 132 -10.14 -10.75 -1.79
CA PRO A 132 -9.19 -9.65 -1.77
C PRO A 132 -9.55 -8.66 -0.66
N PHE A 133 -8.67 -8.48 0.33
CA PHE A 133 -8.83 -7.49 1.38
C PHE A 133 -8.04 -6.24 1.03
N ALA A 134 -8.70 -5.30 0.35
CA ALA A 134 -8.12 -4.02 -0.03
C ALA A 134 -8.34 -2.97 1.07
N TYR A 135 -7.27 -2.29 1.47
CA TYR A 135 -7.28 -1.19 2.42
C TYR A 135 -6.35 -0.05 1.95
N ASP A 136 -6.49 1.14 2.52
CA ASP A 136 -5.59 2.24 2.20
C ASP A 136 -4.26 2.00 2.93
N TRP A 137 -3.26 1.57 2.17
CA TRP A 137 -1.94 1.24 2.69
C TRP A 137 -1.12 2.48 3.11
N ARG A 138 -1.68 3.69 3.01
CA ARG A 138 -1.06 4.95 3.48
C ARG A 138 -1.51 5.36 4.87
N ASP A 139 -2.73 4.97 5.24
CA ASP A 139 -3.40 5.43 6.46
C ASP A 139 -3.10 4.52 7.65
N ASP A 140 -3.75 4.78 8.77
CA ASP A 140 -3.68 3.98 9.99
C ASP A 140 -4.08 2.52 9.71
N LEU A 141 -3.34 1.58 10.30
CA LEU A 141 -3.59 0.13 10.15
C LEU A 141 -4.67 -0.38 11.11
N GLN A 142 -4.99 0.36 12.16
CA GLN A 142 -5.99 -0.03 13.15
C GLN A 142 -7.40 -0.20 12.54
N PRO A 143 -7.93 0.74 11.71
CA PRO A 143 -9.19 0.52 11.00
C PRO A 143 -9.14 -0.72 10.10
N ALA A 144 -8.00 -1.03 9.48
CA ALA A 144 -7.85 -2.22 8.66
C ALA A 144 -8.00 -3.51 9.50
N ALA A 145 -7.47 -3.56 10.72
CA ALA A 145 -7.65 -4.71 11.60
C ALA A 145 -9.11 -4.88 12.05
N ALA A 146 -9.80 -3.79 12.38
CA ALA A 146 -11.23 -3.82 12.72
C ALA A 146 -12.09 -4.27 11.52
N ASN A 147 -11.77 -3.79 10.31
CA ASN A 147 -12.44 -4.20 9.08
C ASN A 147 -12.18 -5.68 8.75
N LEU A 148 -10.98 -6.20 9.04
CA LEU A 148 -10.67 -7.62 8.89
C LEU A 148 -11.54 -8.47 9.84
N ALA A 149 -11.68 -8.06 11.10
CA ALA A 149 -12.54 -8.74 12.05
C ALA A 149 -14.00 -8.79 11.57
N ALA A 150 -14.53 -7.66 11.08
CA ALA A 150 -15.88 -7.59 10.52
C ALA A 150 -16.05 -8.50 9.28
N LEU A 151 -15.03 -8.59 8.42
CA LEU A 151 -15.05 -9.46 7.25
C LEU A 151 -15.04 -10.94 7.63
N VAL A 152 -14.21 -11.36 8.58
CA VAL A 152 -14.17 -12.74 9.08
C VAL A 152 -15.55 -13.15 9.61
N GLU A 153 -16.16 -12.30 10.44
CA GLU A 153 -17.50 -12.54 10.98
C GLU A 153 -18.58 -12.57 9.88
N SER A 154 -18.49 -11.71 8.87
CA SER A 154 -19.43 -11.70 7.75
C SER A 154 -19.33 -12.97 6.90
N LEU A 155 -18.12 -13.47 6.66
CA LEU A 155 -17.90 -14.72 5.92
C LEU A 155 -18.45 -15.94 6.66
N LYS A 156 -18.25 -16.00 7.99
CA LYS A 156 -18.81 -17.05 8.84
C LYS A 156 -20.35 -17.01 8.82
N LYS A 157 -20.95 -15.83 8.99
CA LYS A 157 -22.42 -15.64 8.91
C LYS A 157 -22.98 -16.01 7.54
N ALA A 158 -22.23 -15.79 6.47
CA ALA A 158 -22.61 -16.16 5.12
C ALA A 158 -22.38 -17.66 4.80
N GLY A 159 -21.98 -18.47 5.77
CA GLY A 159 -21.92 -19.94 5.65
C GLY A 159 -20.57 -20.50 5.19
N ALA A 160 -19.47 -19.75 5.35
CA ALA A 160 -18.13 -20.29 5.13
C ALA A 160 -17.80 -21.34 6.23
N PRO A 161 -17.53 -22.62 5.89
CA PRO A 161 -17.20 -23.65 6.88
C PRO A 161 -15.85 -23.42 7.57
N ARG A 162 -14.94 -22.66 6.92
CA ARG A 162 -13.65 -22.23 7.48
C ARG A 162 -13.22 -20.91 6.84
N VAL A 163 -12.54 -20.08 7.62
CA VAL A 163 -11.89 -18.84 7.15
C VAL A 163 -10.38 -18.98 7.37
N SER A 164 -9.57 -18.64 6.37
CA SER A 164 -8.10 -18.61 6.45
C SER A 164 -7.57 -17.27 5.99
N LEU A 165 -6.38 -16.89 6.47
CA LEU A 165 -5.71 -15.64 6.10
C LEU A 165 -4.44 -15.94 5.31
N VAL A 166 -4.20 -15.18 4.24
CA VAL A 166 -2.91 -15.13 3.55
C VAL A 166 -2.50 -13.67 3.49
N ALA A 167 -1.44 -13.32 4.20
CA ALA A 167 -1.05 -11.94 4.42
C ALA A 167 0.35 -11.68 3.85
N HIS A 168 0.44 -10.75 2.90
CA HIS A 168 1.68 -10.33 2.28
C HIS A 168 2.21 -9.04 2.90
N SER A 169 3.51 -9.03 3.23
CA SER A 169 4.25 -7.85 3.69
C SER A 169 3.50 -7.14 4.82
N MET A 170 3.21 -5.84 4.71
CA MET A 170 2.50 -5.04 5.71
C MET A 170 1.10 -5.58 6.08
N GLY A 171 0.41 -6.28 5.17
CA GLY A 171 -0.86 -6.93 5.48
C GLY A 171 -0.73 -7.99 6.58
N GLY A 172 0.47 -8.53 6.78
CA GLY A 172 0.76 -9.42 7.91
C GLY A 172 0.76 -8.71 9.27
N LEU A 173 1.06 -7.41 9.33
CA LEU A 173 0.93 -6.65 10.58
C LEU A 173 -0.54 -6.47 10.95
N VAL A 174 -1.40 -6.17 9.96
CA VAL A 174 -2.85 -6.11 10.14
C VAL A 174 -3.40 -7.46 10.62
N ALA A 175 -3.01 -8.56 9.96
CA ALA A 175 -3.41 -9.90 10.35
C ALA A 175 -2.91 -10.26 11.75
N ALA A 176 -1.63 -10.00 12.08
CA ALA A 176 -1.07 -10.30 13.39
C ALA A 176 -1.78 -9.53 14.51
N TYR A 177 -2.08 -8.24 14.29
CA TYR A 177 -2.85 -7.45 15.25
C TYR A 177 -4.24 -8.04 15.47
N TYR A 178 -4.98 -8.33 14.40
CA TYR A 178 -6.28 -8.97 14.50
C TYR A 178 -6.22 -10.32 15.23
N LEU A 179 -5.24 -11.17 14.92
CA LEU A 179 -5.12 -12.49 15.55
C LEU A 179 -4.98 -12.39 17.07
N GLY A 180 -4.16 -11.45 17.56
CA GLY A 180 -3.91 -11.27 18.98
C GLY A 180 -4.96 -10.43 19.72
N TYR A 181 -5.46 -9.36 19.09
CA TYR A 181 -6.26 -8.31 19.73
C TYR A 181 -7.67 -8.15 19.12
N GLY A 182 -7.98 -8.87 18.05
CA GLY A 182 -9.23 -8.77 17.33
C GLY A 182 -9.53 -7.35 16.85
N ALA A 183 -10.71 -6.83 17.21
CA ALA A 183 -11.16 -5.49 16.78
C ALA A 183 -10.83 -4.37 17.78
N GLN A 184 -10.06 -4.66 18.84
CA GLN A 184 -9.78 -3.73 19.92
C GLN A 184 -8.98 -2.52 19.46
N SER A 185 -9.23 -1.36 20.10
CA SER A 185 -8.43 -0.17 19.85
C SER A 185 -7.04 -0.29 20.48
N VAL A 186 -5.98 0.22 19.82
CA VAL A 186 -4.58 0.15 20.27
C VAL A 186 -4.43 0.70 21.69
N GLN A 187 -5.17 1.76 22.02
CA GLN A 187 -5.10 2.42 23.33
C GLN A 187 -5.58 1.53 24.48
N ASN A 188 -6.46 0.55 24.21
CA ASN A 188 -7.08 -0.31 25.20
C ASN A 188 -6.84 -1.80 24.93
N ALA A 189 -5.96 -2.12 23.96
CA ALA A 189 -5.81 -3.47 23.43
C ALA A 189 -5.23 -4.42 24.48
N ARG A 190 -5.91 -5.54 24.70
CA ARG A 190 -5.44 -6.65 25.51
C ARG A 190 -5.33 -7.89 24.64
N LEU A 191 -4.26 -8.65 24.84
CA LEU A 191 -4.04 -9.89 24.10
C LEU A 191 -5.11 -10.91 24.53
N THR A 192 -6.02 -11.24 23.61
CA THR A 192 -7.13 -12.19 23.85
C THR A 192 -7.09 -13.40 22.93
N TRP A 193 -6.36 -13.32 21.81
CA TRP A 193 -6.34 -14.33 20.76
C TRP A 193 -7.72 -14.62 20.14
N GLU A 194 -8.66 -13.67 20.25
CA GLU A 194 -10.02 -13.84 19.74
C GLU A 194 -10.03 -13.99 18.20
N GLY A 195 -9.19 -13.22 17.50
CA GLY A 195 -9.06 -13.33 16.06
C GLY A 195 -8.43 -14.64 15.62
N ALA A 196 -7.44 -15.15 16.37
CA ALA A 196 -6.84 -16.46 16.10
C ALA A 196 -7.86 -17.60 16.27
N SER A 197 -8.74 -17.51 17.26
CA SER A 197 -9.82 -18.48 17.48
C SER A 197 -10.89 -18.45 16.38
N ALA A 198 -11.00 -17.34 15.65
CA ALA A 198 -11.98 -17.14 14.58
C ALA A 198 -11.50 -17.59 13.20
N VAL A 199 -10.23 -17.98 13.04
CA VAL A 199 -9.65 -18.43 11.77
C VAL A 199 -9.03 -19.82 11.89
N SER A 200 -8.98 -20.55 10.78
CA SER A 200 -8.43 -21.90 10.74
C SER A 200 -6.92 -21.94 10.48
N HIS A 201 -6.41 -21.07 9.60
CA HIS A 201 -5.01 -21.02 9.22
C HIS A 201 -4.61 -19.57 8.88
N VAL A 202 -3.33 -19.26 9.10
CA VAL A 202 -2.71 -18.02 8.62
C VAL A 202 -1.38 -18.33 7.93
N ILE A 203 -1.14 -17.68 6.79
CA ILE A 203 0.14 -17.70 6.08
C ILE A 203 0.67 -16.26 6.01
N PHE A 204 1.90 -16.06 6.46
CA PHE A 204 2.60 -14.78 6.36
C PHE A 204 3.67 -14.85 5.26
N LEU A 205 3.65 -13.90 4.33
CA LEU A 205 4.55 -13.83 3.19
C LEU A 205 5.39 -12.56 3.30
N GLY A 206 6.64 -12.69 3.75
CA GLY A 206 7.58 -11.56 3.83
C GLY A 206 7.13 -10.42 4.75
N THR A 207 6.40 -10.73 5.81
CA THR A 207 5.87 -9.74 6.76
C THR A 207 7.00 -9.10 7.59
N PRO A 208 7.11 -7.77 7.61
CA PRO A 208 8.14 -7.07 8.38
C PRO A 208 7.71 -6.95 9.86
N PHE A 209 7.59 -8.07 10.57
CA PHE A 209 7.21 -8.09 12.00
C PHE A 209 8.09 -7.21 12.90
N ARG A 210 9.30 -6.92 12.44
CA ARG A 210 10.28 -6.09 13.15
C ARG A 210 10.58 -4.77 12.46
N GLY A 211 9.74 -4.36 11.50
CA GLY A 211 9.96 -3.21 10.63
C GLY A 211 10.96 -3.50 9.51
N ALA A 212 11.16 -2.48 8.66
CA ALA A 212 12.04 -2.50 7.50
C ALA A 212 12.70 -1.13 7.33
N ILE A 213 14.04 -1.06 7.45
CA ILE A 213 14.79 0.21 7.34
C ILE A 213 14.62 0.91 5.99
N SER A 214 14.18 0.17 4.95
CA SER A 214 13.85 0.74 3.64
C SER A 214 12.76 1.81 3.71
N ILE A 215 11.85 1.76 4.69
CA ILE A 215 10.84 2.82 4.83
C ILE A 215 11.47 4.15 5.24
N LEU A 216 12.45 4.12 6.16
CA LEU A 216 13.20 5.31 6.55
C LEU A 216 13.98 5.88 5.37
N ARG A 217 14.61 5.02 4.56
CA ARG A 217 15.26 5.42 3.29
C ARG A 217 14.27 6.12 2.37
N ASN A 218 13.05 5.58 2.23
CA ASN A 218 12.03 6.18 1.37
C ASN A 218 11.53 7.52 1.90
N MET A 219 11.43 7.68 3.22
CA MET A 219 11.11 8.97 3.85
C MET A 219 12.22 10.01 3.63
N GLN A 220 13.48 9.60 3.48
CA GLN A 220 14.60 10.52 3.19
C GLN A 220 14.80 10.85 1.71
N HIS A 221 14.53 9.88 0.83
CA HIS A 221 14.98 9.93 -0.56
C HIS A 221 13.88 9.64 -1.59
N GLY A 222 12.65 9.46 -1.13
CA GLY A 222 11.55 8.95 -1.95
C GLY A 222 11.79 7.49 -2.34
N THR A 223 10.93 6.91 -3.18
CA THR A 223 11.09 5.52 -3.62
C THR A 223 11.95 5.37 -4.88
N GLY A 224 12.36 6.49 -5.50
CA GLY A 224 13.15 6.46 -6.73
C GLY A 224 12.41 5.88 -7.93
N TYR A 225 11.07 5.99 -7.98
CA TYR A 225 10.27 5.51 -9.10
C TYR A 225 10.79 6.15 -10.41
N PRO A 226 11.40 5.37 -11.32
CA PRO A 226 12.37 5.90 -12.30
C PRO A 226 11.77 6.90 -13.30
N TRP A 227 10.45 6.85 -13.47
CA TRP A 227 9.72 7.64 -14.45
C TRP A 227 8.84 8.73 -13.78
N ASN A 228 8.67 8.69 -12.45
CA ASN A 228 7.94 9.72 -11.71
C ASN A 228 8.44 9.87 -10.26
N LYS A 229 9.41 10.77 -10.09
CA LYS A 229 9.95 11.16 -8.79
C LYS A 229 8.99 11.95 -7.90
N ASP A 230 7.93 12.54 -8.46
CA ASP A 230 6.98 13.40 -7.75
C ASP A 230 5.88 12.59 -7.04
N LEU A 231 5.52 11.41 -7.55
CA LEU A 231 4.42 10.60 -6.99
C LEU A 231 4.72 10.09 -5.57
N LEU A 232 5.98 9.78 -5.30
CA LEU A 232 6.47 9.10 -4.10
C LEU A 232 7.71 9.82 -3.54
N GLU A 233 7.65 11.15 -3.52
CA GLU A 233 8.71 12.01 -2.98
C GLU A 233 8.84 11.85 -1.45
N PRO A 234 10.00 12.22 -0.85
CA PRO A 234 10.26 12.07 0.59
C PRO A 234 9.13 12.54 1.51
N GLU A 235 8.59 13.72 1.25
CA GLU A 235 7.51 14.35 2.04
C GLU A 235 6.19 13.60 1.89
N THR A 236 5.91 13.07 0.69
CA THR A 236 4.73 12.23 0.47
C THR A 236 4.82 10.95 1.30
N VAL A 237 5.97 10.26 1.29
CA VAL A 237 6.16 9.05 2.09
C VAL A 237 6.10 9.35 3.60
N SER A 238 6.66 10.50 4.01
CA SER A 238 6.67 10.96 5.41
C SER A 238 5.28 11.34 5.93
N SER A 239 4.34 11.67 5.02
CA SER A 239 2.96 12.00 5.35
C SER A 239 2.07 10.78 5.63
N TRP A 240 2.52 9.57 5.29
CA TRP A 240 1.72 8.36 5.45
C TRP A 240 1.89 7.78 6.85
N LYS A 241 0.79 7.55 7.56
CA LYS A 241 0.81 6.95 8.90
C LYS A 241 1.37 5.53 8.86
N ALA A 242 1.00 4.76 7.82
CA ALA A 242 1.49 3.41 7.58
C ALA A 242 3.03 3.30 7.56
N SER A 243 3.73 4.34 7.10
CA SER A 243 5.21 4.36 7.07
C SER A 243 5.82 4.17 8.46
N TYR A 244 5.17 4.69 9.51
CA TYR A 244 5.72 4.67 10.86
C TYR A 244 5.60 3.29 11.50
N TYR A 245 4.52 2.53 11.21
CA TYR A 245 4.38 1.12 11.63
C TYR A 245 5.43 0.18 11.03
N LEU A 246 6.12 0.61 9.96
CA LEU A 246 7.16 -0.15 9.30
C LEU A 246 8.57 0.24 9.79
N LEU A 247 8.72 1.22 10.68
CA LEU A 247 10.02 1.59 11.20
C LEU A 247 10.59 0.44 12.05
N PRO A 248 11.90 0.14 11.94
CA PRO A 248 12.50 -0.91 12.74
C PRO A 248 12.61 -0.47 14.20
N TYR A 249 12.19 -1.35 15.12
CA TYR A 249 12.31 -1.10 16.57
C TYR A 249 13.53 -1.80 17.22
N PHE A 250 14.21 -2.70 16.51
CA PHE A 250 15.34 -3.44 17.07
C PHE A 250 16.68 -2.77 16.78
N ASP A 251 17.64 -2.94 17.69
CA ASP A 251 19.02 -2.49 17.50
C ASP A 251 19.97 -3.64 17.13
N PRO A 252 21.06 -3.35 16.41
CA PRO A 252 21.38 -2.05 15.81
C PRO A 252 20.59 -1.80 14.52
N LYS A 253 20.00 -0.61 14.38
CA LYS A 253 19.28 -0.20 13.14
C LYS A 253 20.23 0.17 12.01
N LEU A 254 21.38 0.75 12.36
CA LEU A 254 22.41 1.21 11.43
C LEU A 254 23.78 0.68 11.85
N ILE A 255 24.58 0.31 10.84
CA ILE A 255 25.96 -0.12 11.00
C ILE A 255 26.82 0.76 10.09
N GLY A 256 27.87 1.36 10.64
CA GLY A 256 28.83 2.15 9.87
C GLY A 256 29.69 1.30 8.95
N THR A 257 30.41 1.94 8.03
CA THR A 257 31.39 1.27 7.16
C THR A 257 32.55 0.64 7.93
N ASP A 258 32.77 1.08 9.17
CA ASP A 258 33.69 0.51 10.15
C ASP A 258 33.12 -0.70 10.91
N ALA A 259 31.97 -1.24 10.47
CA ALA A 259 31.23 -2.33 11.10
C ALA A 259 30.77 -2.05 12.55
N ARG A 260 30.74 -0.78 12.97
CA ARG A 260 30.28 -0.39 14.31
C ARG A 260 28.82 0.06 14.30
N PRO A 261 28.01 -0.36 15.28
CA PRO A 261 26.66 0.16 15.47
C PRO A 261 26.63 1.68 15.53
N ARG A 262 25.64 2.30 14.88
CA ARG A 262 25.34 3.71 15.04
C ARG A 262 24.04 3.83 15.83
N PRO A 263 24.06 4.40 17.05
CA PRO A 263 22.85 4.62 17.82
C PRO A 263 21.85 5.43 17.02
N LEU A 264 20.63 4.90 16.91
CA LEU A 264 19.51 5.56 16.26
C LEU A 264 18.24 5.12 16.98
N ASP A 265 17.72 5.98 17.85
CA ASP A 265 16.42 5.76 18.44
C ASP A 265 15.35 6.43 17.57
N LEU A 266 14.55 5.61 16.88
CA LEU A 266 13.47 6.11 16.03
C LEU A 266 12.19 6.38 16.82
N ALA A 267 12.10 5.96 18.08
CA ALA A 267 10.99 6.27 18.96
C ALA A 267 11.15 7.65 19.64
N ASP A 268 12.37 8.21 19.66
CA ASP A 268 12.63 9.54 20.20
C ASP A 268 12.45 10.63 19.12
N SER A 269 11.41 11.45 19.27
CA SER A 269 11.14 12.60 18.38
C SER A 269 12.29 13.60 18.30
N ALA A 270 13.12 13.75 19.34
CA ALA A 270 14.26 14.66 19.32
C ALA A 270 15.33 14.19 18.33
N VAL A 271 15.54 12.88 18.22
CA VAL A 271 16.48 12.27 17.26
C VAL A 271 16.06 12.56 15.83
N TRP A 272 14.76 12.59 15.53
CA TRP A 272 14.25 12.94 14.19
C TRP A 272 14.63 14.36 13.77
N ALA A 273 14.51 15.33 14.68
CA ALA A 273 14.93 16.70 14.43
C ALA A 273 16.45 16.81 14.30
N GLU A 274 17.20 16.22 15.23
CA GLU A 274 18.67 16.27 15.28
C GLU A 274 19.29 15.66 14.01
N LYS A 275 18.81 14.48 13.60
CA LYS A 275 19.32 13.73 12.45
C LYS A 275 18.63 14.11 11.13
N LYS A 276 17.74 15.11 11.15
CA LYS A 276 16.98 15.58 9.98
C LYS A 276 16.25 14.47 9.24
N LEU A 277 15.46 13.68 9.96
CA LEU A 277 14.74 12.54 9.39
C LEU A 277 13.35 12.93 8.86
N GLY A 278 12.93 12.33 7.74
CA GLY A 278 11.58 12.46 7.19
C GLY A 278 11.29 13.90 6.83
N PHE A 279 10.23 14.47 7.42
CA PHE A 279 9.89 15.88 7.20
C PHE A 279 11.00 16.88 7.57
N TYR A 280 11.90 16.54 8.51
CA TYR A 280 13.01 17.41 8.88
C TYR A 280 14.12 17.47 7.82
N GLN A 281 14.17 16.53 6.87
CA GLN A 281 15.11 16.58 5.76
C GLN A 281 14.80 17.72 4.77
N HIS A 282 13.53 18.13 4.69
CA HIS A 282 13.04 19.15 3.77
C HIS A 282 12.36 20.29 4.55
N PRO A 283 13.14 21.14 5.26
CA PRO A 283 12.57 22.22 6.04
C PRO A 283 11.86 23.24 5.15
N VAL A 284 10.73 23.75 5.62
CA VAL A 284 9.98 24.82 4.95
C VAL A 284 10.09 26.11 5.72
N ALA A 285 10.04 27.25 5.02
CA ALA A 285 10.19 28.57 5.63
C ALA A 285 9.03 28.94 6.59
N ASN A 286 7.86 28.31 6.44
CA ASN A 286 6.70 28.59 7.28
C ASN A 286 6.83 27.83 8.63
N PRO A 287 7.01 28.55 9.76
CA PRO A 287 7.21 27.91 11.06
C PRO A 287 6.00 27.10 11.52
N ARG A 288 4.77 27.49 11.15
CA ARG A 288 3.55 26.74 11.51
C ARG A 288 3.50 25.37 10.85
N ILE A 289 4.01 25.27 9.61
CA ILE A 289 4.10 23.98 8.90
C ILE A 289 5.16 23.10 9.56
N MET A 290 6.30 23.68 9.97
CA MET A 290 7.35 22.92 10.68
C MET A 290 6.86 22.42 12.04
N GLU A 291 6.11 23.22 12.78
CA GLU A 291 5.47 22.81 14.04
C GLU A 291 4.45 21.69 13.81
N ALA A 292 3.58 21.81 12.80
CA ALA A 292 2.63 20.76 12.44
C ALA A 292 3.32 19.45 12.02
N ARG A 293 4.42 19.52 11.26
CA ARG A 293 5.25 18.36 10.89
C ARG A 293 5.89 17.71 12.11
N ALA A 294 6.37 18.50 13.07
CA ALA A 294 6.96 18.01 14.32
C ALA A 294 5.92 17.26 15.17
N GLU A 295 4.77 17.89 15.42
CA GLU A 295 3.68 17.27 16.19
C GLU A 295 3.13 16.02 15.51
N TYR A 296 3.01 16.05 14.19
CA TYR A 296 2.61 14.88 13.41
C TYR A 296 3.61 13.72 13.57
N THR A 297 4.91 13.99 13.38
CA THR A 297 5.98 12.99 13.51
C THR A 297 5.98 12.38 14.92
N LYS A 298 5.95 13.23 15.95
CA LYS A 298 5.89 12.82 17.36
C LYS A 298 4.67 11.94 17.64
N ARG A 299 3.50 12.33 17.12
CA ARG A 299 2.28 11.52 17.26
C ARG A 299 2.43 10.15 16.59
N GLN A 300 2.95 10.09 15.36
CA GLN A 300 3.05 8.82 14.64
C GLN A 300 4.04 7.86 15.29
N ILE A 301 5.22 8.33 15.72
CA ILE A 301 6.20 7.46 16.40
C ILE A 301 5.73 7.00 17.79
N THR A 302 4.81 7.73 18.44
CA THR A 302 4.24 7.32 19.73
C THR A 302 3.15 6.25 19.55
N LEU A 303 2.46 6.26 18.41
CA LEU A 303 1.38 5.31 18.10
C LEU A 303 1.87 4.03 17.42
N ALA A 304 3.03 4.09 16.75
CA ALA A 304 3.68 2.96 16.06
C ALA A 304 4.46 2.08 17.04
#